data_AF-A0AA38HDD4-F1
#
_entry.id   AF-A0AA38HDD4-F1
#
_cell.length_a   1.000
_cell.length_b   1.000
_cell.length_c   1.000
_cell.angle_alpha   90.00
_cell.angle_beta   90.00
_cell.angle_gamma   90.00
#
_symmetry.space_group_name_H-M   'P 1'
#
loop_
_entity.id
_entity.type
_entity.pdbx_description
1 polymer ?
#
loop_
_entity_poly.entity_id
_entity_poly.type
_entity_poly.pdbx_seq_one_letter_code
_entity_poly.pdbx_strand_id
1 'polypeptide(L)'
;MRPSTSLFGASRLPLTPKRANKDFYKGTRQSYVPGGGHRTGPPGKHVVQGKAKYRLLDEKVRYFVGPGPEVLANTNLKPYVSTQIPRISDSKIASSSTTPLPSFSPNAIPSSAESRFSTADFTKFSRRYQRASLEERQALIQNSRREWWEAMRGRFGGDEAAREERITQSVEGRVAGSA
;
A
#
# COMPACT_ATOMS: atom_id res chain seq x y z
N MET A 1 -11.15 -15.17 4.52
CA MET A 1 -11.68 -16.53 4.27
C MET A 1 -10.68 -17.53 4.83
N ARG A 2 -11.09 -18.38 5.77
CA ARG A 2 -10.26 -19.51 6.23
C ARG A 2 -10.40 -20.66 5.23
N PRO A 3 -9.32 -21.27 4.72
CA PRO A 3 -9.44 -22.39 3.80
C PRO A 3 -10.06 -23.58 4.53
N SER A 4 -11.07 -24.20 3.92
CA SER A 4 -11.73 -25.41 4.44
C SER A 4 -10.73 -26.57 4.47
N THR A 5 -10.73 -27.32 5.57
CA THR A 5 -9.93 -28.53 5.72
C THR A 5 -10.41 -29.58 4.71
N SER A 6 -9.50 -29.95 3.83
CA SER A 6 -9.63 -30.96 2.77
C SER A 6 -9.92 -32.34 3.35
N LEU A 7 -11.17 -32.62 3.74
CA LEU A 7 -11.50 -33.93 4.29
C LEU A 7 -11.95 -34.93 3.22
N PHE A 8 -12.56 -34.52 2.10
CA PHE A 8 -12.94 -35.47 1.04
C PHE A 8 -12.98 -34.78 -0.34
N GLY A 9 -11.89 -34.85 -1.11
CA GLY A 9 -11.87 -34.36 -2.50
C GLY A 9 -10.49 -33.93 -3.03
N ALA A 10 -10.43 -33.54 -4.31
CA ALA A 10 -9.23 -33.01 -4.93
C ALA A 10 -8.82 -31.67 -4.30
N SER A 11 -7.56 -31.58 -3.87
CA SER A 11 -7.02 -30.38 -3.22
C SER A 11 -7.04 -29.18 -4.15
N ARG A 12 -7.73 -28.10 -3.74
CA ARG A 12 -7.70 -26.79 -4.43
C ARG A 12 -6.58 -25.88 -3.92
N LEU A 13 -5.59 -26.43 -3.23
CA LEU A 13 -4.45 -25.66 -2.75
C LEU A 13 -3.57 -25.23 -3.94
N PRO A 14 -2.96 -24.02 -3.88
CA PRO A 14 -2.07 -23.57 -4.94
C PRO A 14 -0.87 -24.53 -5.07
N LEU A 15 -0.57 -24.93 -6.30
CA LEU A 15 0.54 -25.84 -6.56
C LEU A 15 1.88 -25.16 -6.20
N THR A 16 2.69 -25.85 -5.41
CA THR A 16 4.04 -25.43 -5.02
C THR A 16 5.07 -26.27 -5.77
N PRO A 17 6.29 -25.76 -5.99
CA PRO A 17 7.32 -26.51 -6.72
C PRO A 17 7.73 -27.83 -6.03
N LYS A 18 7.40 -28.02 -4.75
CA LYS A 18 7.68 -29.25 -3.99
C LYS A 18 6.59 -30.31 -4.10
N ARG A 19 5.42 -29.97 -4.64
CA ARG A 19 4.26 -30.86 -4.76
C ARG A 19 4.03 -31.37 -6.19
N ALA A 20 4.76 -30.83 -7.15
CA ALA A 20 4.56 -31.12 -8.56
C ALA A 20 5.61 -32.10 -9.09
N ASN A 21 5.42 -32.55 -10.33
CA ASN A 21 6.33 -33.49 -11.00
C ASN A 21 7.59 -32.77 -11.55
N LYS A 22 8.55 -33.54 -12.08
CA LYS A 22 9.87 -33.11 -12.57
C LYS A 22 9.83 -31.95 -13.56
N ASP A 23 8.82 -31.89 -14.42
CA ASP A 23 8.73 -30.86 -15.48
C ASP A 23 8.05 -29.57 -15.01
N PHE A 24 7.52 -29.56 -13.78
CA PHE A 24 6.89 -28.37 -13.24
C PHE A 24 7.92 -27.43 -12.62
N TYR A 25 8.20 -26.33 -13.33
CA TYR A 25 9.00 -25.23 -12.81
C TYR A 25 8.11 -24.06 -12.37
N LYS A 26 8.31 -23.59 -11.13
CA LYS A 26 7.68 -22.37 -10.62
C LYS A 26 8.73 -21.50 -9.92
N GLY A 27 8.96 -20.31 -10.46
CA GLY A 27 9.94 -19.37 -9.92
C GLY A 27 9.51 -18.72 -8.60
N THR A 28 10.49 -18.30 -7.79
CA THR A 28 10.30 -17.64 -6.48
C THR A 28 10.42 -16.11 -6.57
N ARG A 29 10.23 -15.54 -7.76
CA ARG A 29 10.41 -14.11 -8.07
C ARG A 29 11.84 -13.58 -7.86
N GLN A 30 12.84 -14.46 -7.85
CA GLN A 30 14.26 -14.07 -7.85
C GLN A 30 14.75 -13.64 -9.24
N SER A 31 14.15 -14.19 -10.30
CA SER A 31 14.41 -13.87 -11.71
C SER A 31 13.08 -13.60 -12.42
N TYR A 32 12.53 -12.40 -12.21
CA TYR A 32 11.26 -12.00 -12.81
C TYR A 32 11.47 -11.50 -14.24
N VAL A 33 10.58 -11.78 -15.19
CA VAL A 33 10.76 -11.34 -16.58
C VAL A 33 10.63 -9.80 -16.66
N PRO A 34 11.48 -9.09 -17.44
CA PRO A 34 11.38 -7.64 -17.56
C PRO A 34 10.03 -7.22 -18.16
N GLY A 35 9.39 -6.19 -17.61
CA GLY A 35 8.14 -5.62 -18.14
C GLY A 35 6.92 -5.64 -17.22
N GLY A 36 7.04 -6.16 -15.99
CA GLY A 36 5.91 -6.27 -15.04
C GLY A 36 6.09 -5.58 -13.68
N GLY A 37 7.03 -4.64 -13.54
CA GLY A 37 7.18 -3.79 -12.33
C GLY A 37 8.62 -3.52 -11.90
N HIS A 38 8.78 -2.79 -10.77
CA HIS A 38 10.03 -2.33 -10.13
C HIS A 38 11.00 -3.44 -9.66
N ARG A 39 10.79 -4.70 -10.05
CA ARG A 39 11.67 -5.82 -9.70
C ARG A 39 12.61 -6.08 -10.85
N THR A 40 13.90 -5.85 -10.58
CA THR A 40 15.03 -6.16 -11.47
C THR A 40 14.84 -7.55 -12.08
N GLY A 41 15.03 -7.63 -13.40
CA GLY A 41 14.70 -8.82 -14.19
C GLY A 41 15.56 -10.04 -13.85
N PRO A 42 15.62 -11.10 -14.69
CA PRO A 42 16.59 -12.16 -14.48
C PRO A 42 18.02 -11.58 -14.51
N PRO A 43 18.93 -12.00 -13.62
CA PRO A 43 20.30 -11.49 -13.55
C PRO A 43 21.19 -11.97 -14.70
N GLY A 44 20.62 -12.68 -15.68
CA GLY A 44 21.35 -13.34 -16.74
C GLY A 44 20.42 -13.90 -17.82
N LYS A 45 21.00 -14.66 -18.74
CA LYS A 45 20.29 -15.30 -19.86
C LYS A 45 20.62 -16.78 -19.94
N HIS A 46 19.62 -17.60 -20.24
CA HIS A 46 19.85 -18.99 -20.61
C HIS A 46 20.55 -19.06 -21.96
N VAL A 47 21.55 -19.92 -22.07
CA VAL A 47 22.33 -20.10 -23.30
C VAL A 47 22.04 -21.48 -23.85
N VAL A 48 21.49 -21.50 -25.06
CA VAL A 48 21.09 -22.73 -25.75
C VAL A 48 22.31 -23.47 -26.28
N GLN A 49 23.33 -22.73 -26.75
CA GLN A 49 24.53 -23.29 -27.37
C GLN A 49 25.80 -22.83 -26.63
N GLY A 50 26.58 -23.79 -26.12
CA GLY A 50 27.83 -23.55 -25.39
C GLY A 50 28.01 -24.45 -24.17
N LYS A 51 29.18 -24.34 -23.54
CA LYS A 51 29.55 -25.13 -22.34
C LYS A 51 28.78 -24.68 -21.08
N ALA A 52 28.47 -23.39 -20.96
CA ALA A 52 27.68 -22.84 -19.86
C ALA A 52 26.19 -22.78 -20.23
N LYS A 53 25.30 -23.29 -19.36
CA LYS A 53 23.84 -23.32 -19.58
C LYS A 53 23.13 -22.01 -19.23
N TYR A 54 23.74 -21.20 -18.37
CA TYR A 54 23.26 -19.87 -17.97
C TYR A 54 24.43 -18.91 -17.87
N ARG A 55 24.28 -17.69 -18.42
CA ARG A 55 25.28 -16.63 -18.33
C ARG A 55 24.74 -15.49 -17.46
N LEU A 56 25.47 -15.18 -16.39
CA LEU A 56 25.23 -13.99 -15.57
C LEU A 56 25.63 -12.72 -16.34
N LEU A 57 24.85 -11.67 -16.17
CA LEU A 57 25.10 -10.34 -16.70
C LEU A 57 25.22 -9.39 -15.51
N ASP A 58 26.45 -8.97 -15.19
CA ASP A 58 26.74 -8.16 -13.99
C ASP A 58 25.90 -6.87 -13.93
N GLU A 59 25.60 -6.27 -15.09
CA GLU A 59 24.73 -5.09 -15.22
C GLU A 59 23.30 -5.31 -14.68
N LYS A 60 22.82 -6.56 -14.66
CA LYS A 60 21.48 -6.93 -14.20
C LYS A 60 21.45 -7.50 -12.80
N VAL A 61 22.63 -7.75 -12.22
CA VAL A 61 22.74 -8.24 -10.86
C VAL A 61 22.41 -7.09 -9.91
N ARG A 62 21.49 -7.35 -8.97
CA ARG A 62 21.18 -6.39 -7.92
C ARG A 62 22.35 -6.29 -6.96
N TYR A 63 22.85 -5.09 -6.74
CA TYR A 63 23.79 -4.78 -5.68
C TYR A 63 23.19 -3.73 -4.75
N PHE A 64 23.53 -3.80 -3.47
CA PHE A 64 23.08 -2.84 -2.47
C PHE A 64 24.28 -2.02 -2.05
N VAL A 65 24.23 -0.71 -2.33
CA VAL A 65 25.27 0.22 -1.90
C VAL A 65 24.95 0.67 -0.49
N GLY A 66 25.78 0.24 0.46
CA GLY A 66 25.74 0.71 1.84
C GLY A 66 26.91 1.65 2.13
N PRO A 67 26.78 2.53 3.13
CA PRO A 67 27.94 3.24 3.66
C PRO A 67 28.95 2.23 4.24
N GLY A 68 30.24 2.58 4.21
CA GLY A 68 31.32 1.75 4.75
C GLY A 68 31.19 1.51 6.27
N PRO A 69 31.87 0.48 6.80
CA PRO A 69 31.75 0.10 8.21
C PRO A 69 32.20 1.22 9.16
N GLU A 70 33.21 2.01 8.77
CA GLU A 70 33.70 3.14 9.56
C GLU A 70 32.64 4.24 9.74
N VAL A 71 31.91 4.55 8.65
CA VAL A 71 30.82 5.54 8.69
C VAL A 71 29.72 5.05 9.63
N LEU A 72 29.33 3.78 9.52
CA LEU A 72 28.30 3.19 10.38
C LEU A 72 28.71 3.20 11.87
N ALA A 73 29.97 2.87 12.16
CA ALA A 73 30.51 2.88 13.53
C ALA A 73 30.54 4.28 14.15
N ASN A 74 30.78 5.31 13.34
CA ASN A 74 30.87 6.70 13.80
C ASN A 74 29.53 7.45 13.76
N THR A 75 28.44 6.83 13.30
CA THR A 75 27.13 7.49 13.29
C THR A 75 26.48 7.46 14.67
N ASN A 76 25.95 8.61 15.09
CA ASN A 76 25.14 8.72 16.31
C ASN A 76 23.68 8.24 16.12
N LEU A 77 23.30 7.93 14.87
CA LEU A 77 21.94 7.55 14.52
C LEU A 77 21.66 6.11 14.95
N LYS A 78 20.50 5.91 15.58
CA LYS A 78 20.02 4.60 16.03
C LYS A 78 18.70 4.26 15.34
N PRO A 79 18.34 2.97 15.23
CA PRO A 79 17.06 2.57 14.64
C PRO A 79 15.84 3.05 15.43
N TYR A 80 16.02 3.45 16.69
CA TYR A 80 14.96 3.89 17.59
C TYR A 80 15.23 5.31 18.11
N VAL A 81 14.15 6.04 18.36
CA VAL A 81 14.14 7.40 18.90
C VAL A 81 13.59 7.38 20.34
N SER A 82 14.01 8.32 21.19
CA SER A 82 13.47 8.49 22.54
C SER A 82 11.98 8.83 22.50
N THR A 83 11.20 8.24 23.42
CA THR A 83 9.77 8.52 23.58
C THR A 83 9.49 9.87 24.25
N GLN A 84 10.51 10.47 24.88
CA GLN A 84 10.38 11.74 25.59
C GLN A 84 10.48 12.96 24.65
N ILE A 85 10.93 12.76 23.40
CA ILE A 85 11.08 13.84 22.43
C ILE A 85 9.72 14.05 21.74
N PRO A 86 9.10 15.23 21.87
CA PRO A 86 7.83 15.52 21.20
C PRO A 86 8.03 15.50 19.69
N ARG A 87 7.01 15.04 18.95
CA ARG A 87 7.07 15.07 17.49
C ARG A 87 6.97 16.51 17.01
N ILE A 88 7.67 16.83 15.94
CA ILE A 88 7.65 18.17 15.34
C ILE A 88 6.21 18.58 14.95
N SER A 89 5.38 17.62 14.54
CA SER A 89 3.94 17.81 14.28
C SER A 89 3.12 18.29 15.47
N ASP A 90 3.59 18.02 16.69
CA ASP A 90 2.86 18.32 17.92
C ASP A 90 3.28 19.68 18.49
N SER A 91 4.39 20.24 17.98
CA SER A 91 4.79 21.61 18.25
C SER A 91 3.88 22.56 17.46
N LYS A 92 3.25 23.53 18.15
CA LYS A 92 2.41 24.58 17.56
C LYS A 92 3.15 25.51 16.56
N ILE A 93 4.36 25.15 16.18
CA ILE A 93 5.25 25.83 15.24
C ILE A 93 5.16 25.19 13.84
N ALA A 94 4.59 23.99 13.71
CA ALA A 94 4.28 23.41 12.41
C ALA A 94 3.11 24.18 11.76
N SER A 95 3.48 25.00 10.78
CA SER A 95 2.68 25.74 9.80
C SER A 95 1.22 25.32 9.67
N SER A 96 0.33 26.31 9.71
CA SER A 96 -1.14 26.29 9.59
C SER A 96 -1.74 25.60 8.36
N SER A 97 -0.98 24.80 7.61
CA SER A 97 -1.39 24.14 6.35
C SER A 97 -1.23 22.62 6.35
N THR A 98 -0.64 22.01 7.37
CA THR A 98 -0.46 20.54 7.39
C THR A 98 -1.57 19.88 8.20
N THR A 99 -2.59 19.37 7.51
CA THR A 99 -3.56 18.45 8.12
C THR A 99 -2.80 17.21 8.62
N PRO A 100 -2.94 16.83 9.90
CA PRO A 100 -2.27 15.64 10.41
C PRO A 100 -2.84 14.41 9.69
N LEU A 101 -1.96 13.64 9.04
CA LEU A 101 -2.35 12.37 8.41
C LEU A 101 -2.82 11.38 9.50
N PRO A 102 -3.87 10.59 9.24
CA PRO A 102 -4.30 9.57 10.17
C PRO A 102 -3.18 8.55 10.39
N SER A 103 -2.89 8.26 11.66
CA SER A 103 -1.94 7.23 12.05
C SER A 103 -2.39 5.87 11.52
N PHE A 104 -1.58 5.24 10.67
CA PHE A 104 -1.78 3.86 10.20
C PHE A 104 -1.32 2.80 11.23
N SER A 105 -1.01 3.21 12.47
CA SER A 105 -0.66 2.26 13.52
C SER A 105 -1.88 1.43 13.92
N PRO A 106 -1.76 0.10 14.04
CA PRO A 106 -2.83 -0.75 14.57
C PRO A 106 -3.19 -0.40 16.03
N ASN A 107 -2.33 0.34 16.73
CA ASN A 107 -2.51 0.82 18.10
C ASN A 107 -2.52 2.36 18.17
N ALA A 108 -3.10 3.05 17.18
CA ALA A 108 -3.30 4.48 17.32
C ALA A 108 -4.24 4.75 18.51
N ILE A 109 -3.73 5.43 19.53
CA ILE A 109 -4.57 5.98 20.59
C ILE A 109 -5.43 7.05 19.92
N PRO A 110 -6.77 6.92 19.92
CA PRO A 110 -7.61 7.96 19.33
C PRO A 110 -7.30 9.26 20.05
N SER A 111 -6.97 10.31 19.29
CA SER A 111 -6.87 11.65 19.85
C SER A 111 -8.21 11.93 20.53
N SER A 112 -8.19 12.32 21.80
CA SER A 112 -9.39 12.47 22.65
C SER A 112 -10.41 13.47 22.11
N ALA A 113 -10.10 14.16 21.02
CA ALA A 113 -10.94 15.13 20.33
C ALA A 113 -11.86 14.52 19.25
N GLU A 114 -11.62 13.30 18.77
CA GLU A 114 -12.30 12.79 17.55
C GLU A 114 -13.36 11.71 17.78
N SER A 115 -13.36 10.98 18.90
CA SER A 115 -14.41 9.98 19.15
C SER A 115 -15.60 10.58 19.89
N ARG A 116 -16.55 11.18 19.16
CA ARG A 116 -17.83 11.67 19.70
C ARG A 116 -18.79 10.57 20.17
N PHE A 117 -18.43 9.29 20.06
CA PHE A 117 -19.31 8.17 20.33
C PHE A 117 -18.79 7.33 21.51
N SER A 118 -19.69 7.08 22.48
CA SER A 118 -19.41 6.21 23.62
C SER A 118 -19.49 4.74 23.21
N THR A 119 -18.83 3.86 23.98
CA THR A 119 -19.03 2.40 23.90
C THR A 119 -20.51 2.01 24.04
N ALA A 120 -21.28 2.78 24.81
CA ALA A 120 -22.73 2.58 24.94
C ALA A 120 -23.47 2.84 23.61
N ASP A 121 -23.03 3.80 22.82
CA ASP A 121 -23.64 4.11 21.52
C ASP A 121 -23.31 3.03 20.50
N PHE A 122 -22.08 2.51 20.53
CA PHE A 122 -21.67 1.39 19.69
C PHE A 122 -22.48 0.12 19.98
N THR A 123 -22.70 -0.21 21.25
CA THR A 123 -23.48 -1.40 21.63
C THR A 123 -24.95 -1.27 21.21
N LYS A 124 -25.56 -0.09 21.34
CA LYS A 124 -26.91 0.21 20.84
C LYS A 124 -26.99 0.05 19.32
N PHE A 125 -26.03 0.64 18.59
CA PHE A 125 -25.94 0.51 17.13
C PHE A 125 -25.80 -0.95 16.70
N SER A 126 -24.88 -1.71 17.30
CA SER A 126 -24.63 -3.11 16.97
C SER A 126 -25.89 -3.97 17.15
N ARG A 127 -26.63 -3.77 18.24
CA ARG A 127 -27.89 -4.49 18.50
C ARG A 127 -28.96 -4.16 17.46
N ARG A 128 -29.07 -2.88 17.05
CA ARG A 128 -30.00 -2.45 16.00
C ARG A 128 -29.61 -3.04 14.64
N TYR A 129 -28.32 -3.01 14.29
CA TYR A 129 -27.81 -3.54 13.03
C TYR A 129 -28.02 -5.06 12.90
N GLN A 130 -27.83 -5.82 13.99
CA GLN A 130 -28.08 -7.26 14.01
C GLN A 130 -29.55 -7.63 13.86
N ARG A 131 -30.48 -6.76 14.28
CA ARG A 131 -31.93 -6.98 14.11
C ARG A 131 -32.45 -6.57 12.74
N ALA A 132 -31.72 -5.72 12.02
CA ALA A 132 -32.10 -5.26 10.70
C ALA A 132 -32.05 -6.39 9.66
N SER A 133 -32.95 -6.33 8.68
CA SER A 133 -32.98 -7.23 7.53
C SER A 133 -31.77 -7.00 6.61
N LEU A 134 -31.53 -7.91 5.68
CA LEU A 134 -30.38 -7.81 4.77
C LEU A 134 -30.47 -6.57 3.87
N GLU A 135 -31.67 -6.25 3.40
CA GLU A 135 -31.96 -5.06 2.59
C GLU A 135 -31.77 -3.77 3.39
N GLU A 136 -32.27 -3.72 4.63
CA GLU A 136 -32.08 -2.57 5.52
C GLU A 136 -30.61 -2.31 5.84
N ARG A 137 -29.82 -3.36 6.05
CA ARG A 137 -28.37 -3.24 6.25
C ARG A 137 -27.67 -2.70 5.01
N GLN A 138 -28.06 -3.17 3.82
CA GLN A 138 -27.51 -2.66 2.56
C GLN A 138 -27.86 -1.19 2.37
N ALA A 139 -29.11 -0.78 2.59
CA ALA A 139 -29.54 0.60 2.52
C ALA A 139 -28.76 1.50 3.49
N LEU A 140 -28.55 1.05 4.74
CA LEU A 140 -27.77 1.77 5.74
C LEU A 140 -26.31 1.97 5.33
N ILE A 141 -25.68 0.95 4.73
CA ILE A 141 -24.31 1.03 4.20
C ILE A 141 -24.26 2.00 3.01
N GLN A 142 -25.25 1.97 2.12
CA GLN A 142 -25.27 2.88 0.97
C GLN A 142 -25.50 4.33 1.41
N ASN A 143 -26.33 4.57 2.43
CA ASN A 143 -26.54 5.90 3.01
C ASN A 143 -25.24 6.45 3.60
N SER A 144 -24.55 5.68 4.44
CA SER A 144 -23.28 6.13 5.04
C SER A 144 -22.19 6.38 3.99
N ARG A 145 -22.15 5.57 2.92
CA ARG A 145 -21.25 5.81 1.79
C ARG A 145 -21.58 7.09 1.04
N ARG A 146 -22.86 7.40 0.82
CA ARG A 146 -23.29 8.65 0.17
C ARG A 146 -22.91 9.85 1.01
N GLU A 147 -23.24 9.84 2.30
CA GLU A 147 -22.87 10.91 3.24
C GLU A 147 -21.35 11.13 3.30
N TRP A 148 -20.59 10.03 3.38
CA TRP A 148 -19.13 10.10 3.33
C TRP A 148 -18.62 10.70 2.02
N TRP A 149 -19.17 10.26 0.88
CA TRP A 149 -18.79 10.75 -0.44
C TRP A 149 -19.14 12.23 -0.64
N GLU A 150 -20.31 12.67 -0.17
CA GLU A 150 -20.70 14.09 -0.20
C GLU A 150 -19.80 14.94 0.68
N ALA A 151 -19.46 14.47 1.88
CA ALA A 151 -18.52 15.15 2.76
C ALA A 151 -17.10 15.23 2.14
N MET A 152 -16.64 14.15 1.51
CA MET A 152 -15.36 14.13 0.78
C MET A 152 -15.40 15.05 -0.44
N ARG A 153 -16.49 15.06 -1.20
CA ARG A 153 -16.68 15.98 -2.33
C ARG A 153 -16.71 17.43 -1.87
N GLY A 154 -17.33 17.74 -0.72
CA GLY A 154 -17.30 19.08 -0.15
C GLY A 154 -15.90 19.52 0.30
N ARG A 155 -15.09 18.58 0.80
CA ARG A 155 -13.72 18.87 1.29
C ARG A 155 -12.65 18.87 0.21
N PHE A 156 -12.79 18.03 -0.81
CA PHE A 156 -11.75 17.73 -1.80
C PHE A 156 -12.25 17.79 -3.25
N GLY A 157 -13.56 17.88 -3.47
CA GLY A 157 -14.18 17.81 -4.80
C GLY A 157 -14.68 19.15 -5.35
N GLY A 158 -14.38 20.27 -4.69
CA GLY A 158 -14.68 21.63 -5.18
C GLY A 158 -13.41 22.35 -5.67
N ASP A 159 -13.53 23.04 -6.81
CA ASP A 159 -12.53 23.83 -7.55
C ASP A 159 -11.23 23.15 -7.99
N GLU A 160 -10.67 22.17 -7.26
CA GLU A 160 -9.39 21.57 -7.63
C GLU A 160 -9.45 20.72 -8.89
N ALA A 161 -10.51 19.92 -9.09
CA ALA A 161 -10.65 19.15 -10.34
C ALA A 161 -10.79 20.06 -11.58
N ALA A 162 -11.56 21.15 -11.46
CA ALA A 162 -11.70 22.14 -12.53
C ALA A 162 -10.42 22.97 -12.73
N ARG A 163 -9.64 23.21 -11.67
CA ARG A 163 -8.35 23.89 -11.71
C ARG A 163 -7.27 23.01 -12.33
N GLU A 164 -7.23 21.74 -11.98
CA GLU A 164 -6.37 20.73 -12.59
C GLU A 164 -6.68 20.60 -14.08
N GLU A 165 -7.95 20.50 -14.47
CA GLU A 165 -8.36 20.42 -15.88
C GLU A 165 -7.97 21.68 -16.68
N ARG A 166 -8.09 22.88 -16.09
CA ARG A 166 -7.58 24.13 -16.69
C ARG A 166 -6.05 24.17 -16.80
N ILE A 167 -5.34 23.63 -15.81
CA ILE A 167 -3.87 23.52 -15.84
C ILE A 167 -3.45 22.59 -16.97
N THR A 168 -4.06 21.43 -17.12
CA THR A 168 -3.76 20.46 -18.19
C THR A 168 -4.01 21.07 -19.58
N GLN A 169 -5.16 21.73 -19.78
CA GLN A 169 -5.48 22.40 -21.05
C GLN A 169 -4.48 23.53 -21.38
N SER A 170 -3.99 24.27 -20.38
CA SER A 170 -2.98 25.32 -20.59
C SER A 170 -1.61 24.78 -21.00
N VAL A 171 -1.24 23.59 -20.52
CA VAL A 171 0.01 22.92 -20.86
C VAL A 171 -0.07 22.34 -22.27
N GLU A 172 -1.20 21.72 -22.63
CA GLU A 172 -1.44 21.16 -23.96
C GLU A 172 -1.43 22.24 -25.05
N GLY A 173 -2.04 23.42 -24.79
CA GLY A 173 -2.02 24.55 -25.72
C GLY A 173 -0.62 25.13 -25.98
N ARG A 174 0.29 25.07 -25.00
CA ARG A 174 1.69 25.52 -25.17
C ARG A 174 2.53 24.56 -25.99
N VAL A 175 2.24 23.26 -25.90
CA VAL A 175 2.94 22.23 -26.68
C VAL A 175 2.51 22.26 -28.15
N ALA A 176 1.23 22.54 -28.44
CA ALA A 176 0.71 22.68 -29.80
C ALA A 176 1.20 23.94 -30.56
N GLY A 177 1.62 25.00 -29.86
CA GLY A 177 2.13 26.23 -30.47
C GLY A 177 3.65 26.27 -30.72
N SER A 178 4.37 25.18 -30.42
CA SER A 178 5.84 25.07 -30.56
C SER A 178 6.27 24.13 -31.70
N ALA A 179 5.34 23.76 -32.60
CA ALA A 179 5.59 22.96 -33.79
C ALA A 179 5.50 23.82 -35.06
#